data_AF-A0A645J8F6-F1
#
_entry.id   AF-A0A645J8F6-F1
#
_cell.length_a   1.000
_cell.length_b   1.000
_cell.length_c   1.000
_cell.angle_alpha   90.00
_cell.angle_beta   90.00
_cell.angle_gamma   90.00
#
_symmetry.space_group_name_H-M   'P 1'
#
loop_
_entity.id
_entity.type
_entity.pdbx_description
1 polymer ?
#
loop_
_entity_poly.entity_id
_entity_poly.type
_entity_poly.pdbx_seq_one_letter_code
_entity_poly.pdbx_strand_id
1 'polypeptide(L)'
;MIRIGQIIAISGVILLAIPLPNNMQLAGIILIGLGCAPIYPAMLHETPNRFGKELSQGIMGIQMATAYVGSTFVPPLFGMLSKFSGFGILPAFLLILLILMVVTSERVSKVCSDNKNIKVEC
;
A
#
# COMPACT_ATOMS: atom_id res chain seq x y z
N MET A 1 8.75 8.05 5.18
CA MET A 1 7.38 7.79 5.70
C MET A 1 6.75 6.54 5.10
N ILE A 2 6.68 6.39 3.77
CA ILE A 2 6.07 5.21 3.11
C ILE A 2 6.63 3.87 3.62
N ARG A 3 7.96 3.74 3.74
CA ARG A 3 8.62 2.51 4.23
C ARG A 3 8.25 2.15 5.67
N ILE A 4 8.18 3.14 6.54
CA ILE A 4 7.83 2.95 7.95
C ILE A 4 6.38 2.47 8.04
N GLY A 5 5.46 3.10 7.30
CA GLY A 5 4.06 2.66 7.23
C GLY A 5 3.91 1.23 6.73
N GLN A 6 4.67 0.85 5.69
CA GLN A 6 4.70 -0.53 5.18
C GLN A 6 5.21 -1.54 6.22
N ILE A 7 6.28 -1.22 6.96
CA ILE A 7 6.83 -2.10 8.01
C ILE A 7 5.79 -2.30 9.13
N ILE A 8 5.12 -1.23 9.56
CA ILE A 8 4.07 -1.28 10.58
C ILE A 8 2.86 -2.10 10.07
N ALA A 9 2.47 -1.93 8.81
CA ALA A 9 1.37 -2.69 8.23
C ALA A 9 1.70 -4.19 8.10
N ILE A 10 2.94 -4.52 7.71
CA ILE A 10 3.42 -5.90 7.64
C ILE A 10 3.44 -6.54 9.03
N SER A 11 3.93 -5.84 10.06
CA SER A 11 3.94 -6.38 11.42
C SER A 11 2.51 -6.63 11.94
N GLY A 12 1.56 -5.73 11.62
CA GLY A 12 0.15 -5.93 11.92
C GLY A 12 -0.47 -7.14 11.21
N VAL A 13 -0.14 -7.39 9.94
CA VAL A 13 -0.60 -8.59 9.20
C VAL A 13 0.01 -9.87 9.76
N ILE A 14 1.30 -9.86 10.12
CA ILE A 14 1.95 -11.02 10.77
C ILE A 14 1.24 -11.33 12.09
N LEU A 15 0.90 -10.30 12.88
CA LEU A 15 0.17 -10.47 14.13
C LEU A 15 -1.24 -11.04 13.94
N LEU A 16 -1.90 -10.69 12.82
CA LEU A 16 -3.21 -11.22 12.44
C LEU A 16 -3.13 -12.66 11.90
N ALA A 17 -2.03 -13.03 11.24
CA ALA A 17 -1.82 -14.36 10.67
C ALA A 17 -1.55 -15.44 11.74
N ILE A 18 -1.00 -15.05 12.89
CA ILE A 18 -0.74 -15.97 14.01
C ILE A 18 -2.05 -16.14 14.80
N PRO A 19 -2.47 -17.38 15.14
CA PRO A 19 -3.67 -17.63 15.94
C PRO A 19 -3.45 -17.22 17.41
N LEU A 20 -3.54 -15.92 17.66
CA LEU A 20 -3.39 -15.28 18.97
C LEU A 20 -4.77 -15.00 19.61
N PRO A 21 -4.83 -14.76 20.94
CA PRO A 21 -6.05 -14.33 21.61
C PRO A 21 -6.63 -13.03 21.01
N ASN A 22 -7.95 -12.87 21.11
CA ASN A 22 -8.72 -11.79 20.45
C ASN A 22 -8.14 -10.38 20.65
N ASN A 23 -7.61 -10.07 21.84
CA ASN A 23 -7.02 -8.76 22.14
C ASN A 23 -5.81 -8.44 21.24
N MET A 24 -5.02 -9.46 20.89
CA MET A 24 -3.83 -9.30 20.05
C MET A 24 -4.20 -9.21 18.57
N GLN A 25 -5.25 -9.90 18.13
CA GLN A 25 -5.80 -9.74 16.78
C GLN A 25 -6.35 -8.32 16.56
N LEU A 26 -7.02 -7.75 17.57
CA LEU A 26 -7.47 -6.36 17.55
C LEU A 26 -6.28 -5.39 17.40
N ALA A 27 -5.20 -5.62 18.16
CA ALA A 27 -3.97 -4.86 18.02
C ALA A 27 -3.38 -4.98 16.60
N GLY A 28 -3.46 -6.17 15.97
CA GLY A 28 -3.05 -6.39 14.59
C GLY A 28 -3.82 -5.53 13.59
N ILE A 29 -5.16 -5.47 13.71
CA ILE A 29 -6.01 -4.62 12.87
C ILE A 29 -5.68 -3.13 13.06
N ILE A 30 -5.48 -2.70 14.30
CA ILE A 30 -5.09 -1.31 14.61
C ILE A 30 -3.74 -0.97 13.98
N LEU A 31 -2.75 -1.86 14.09
CA LEU A 31 -1.43 -1.67 13.48
C LEU A 31 -1.52 -1.60 11.95
N ILE A 32 -2.33 -2.45 11.31
CA ILE A 32 -2.55 -2.38 9.87
C ILE A 32 -3.10 -1.01 9.47
N GLY A 33 -4.15 -0.53 10.15
CA GLY A 33 -4.73 0.78 9.89
C GLY A 33 -3.73 1.93 10.08
N LEU A 34 -2.98 1.89 11.19
CA LEU A 34 -1.98 2.89 11.53
C LEU A 34 -0.81 2.91 10.54
N GLY A 35 -0.38 1.74 10.07
CA GLY A 35 0.65 1.60 9.04
C GLY A 35 0.19 2.11 7.68
N CYS A 36 -1.07 1.88 7.31
CA CYS A 36 -1.64 2.34 6.05
C CYS A 36 -1.91 3.86 5.99
N ALA A 37 -2.28 4.48 7.10
CA ALA A 37 -2.66 5.89 7.20
C ALA A 37 -1.65 6.88 6.56
N PRO A 38 -0.34 6.82 6.82
CA PRO A 38 0.62 7.76 6.26
C PRO A 38 1.04 7.45 4.82
N ILE A 39 0.71 6.29 4.26
CA ILE A 39 1.29 5.87 2.98
C ILE A 39 0.74 6.70 1.82
N TYR A 40 -0.59 6.83 1.74
CA TYR A 40 -1.25 7.60 0.69
C TYR A 40 -0.87 9.10 0.67
N PRO A 41 -0.97 9.85 1.79
CA PRO A 41 -0.57 11.25 1.81
C PRO A 41 0.92 11.44 1.54
N ALA A 42 1.79 10.52 1.99
CA ALA A 42 3.21 10.59 1.67
C ALA A 42 3.48 10.40 0.17
N MET A 43 2.73 9.50 -0.51
CA MET A 43 2.84 9.35 -1.97
C MET A 43 2.41 10.63 -2.70
N LEU A 44 1.30 11.24 -2.29
CA LEU A 44 0.83 12.49 -2.89
C LEU A 44 1.82 13.65 -2.68
N HIS A 45 2.44 13.75 -1.49
CA HIS A 45 3.44 14.78 -1.20
C HIS A 45 4.74 14.58 -2.01
N GLU A 46 5.13 13.34 -2.29
CA GLU A 46 6.33 13.01 -3.07
C GLU A 46 6.13 13.16 -4.59
N THR A 47 4.91 13.03 -5.10
CA THR A 47 4.60 13.14 -6.55
C THR A 47 5.07 14.48 -7.17
N PRO A 48 4.78 15.67 -6.58
CA PRO A 48 5.35 16.96 -6.98
C PRO A 48 6.87 16.97 -7.13
N ASN A 49 7.56 16.35 -6.18
CA ASN A 49 9.01 16.31 -6.13
C ASN A 49 9.61 15.37 -7.20
N ARG A 50 8.88 14.32 -7.59
CA ARG A 50 9.34 13.31 -8.56
C ARG A 50 9.07 13.70 -10.02
N PHE A 51 7.94 14.32 -10.29
CA PHE A 51 7.46 14.55 -11.66
C PHE A 51 7.37 16.03 -12.05
N GLY A 52 7.65 16.94 -11.13
CA GLY A 52 7.52 18.38 -11.35
C GLY A 52 6.07 18.85 -11.21
N LYS A 53 5.88 20.13 -10.83
CA LYS A 53 4.55 20.67 -10.50
C LYS A 53 3.56 20.61 -11.67
N GLU A 54 4.05 20.76 -12.90
CA GLU A 54 3.23 20.78 -14.12
C GLU A 54 2.56 19.42 -14.41
N LEU A 55 3.30 18.32 -14.26
CA LEU A 55 2.79 16.97 -14.55
C LEU A 55 2.11 16.31 -13.34
N SER A 56 2.39 16.80 -12.13
CA SER A 56 1.97 16.14 -10.90
C SER A 56 0.46 16.09 -10.72
N GLN A 57 -0.28 17.09 -11.19
CA GLN A 57 -1.74 17.08 -11.09
C GLN A 57 -2.36 15.94 -11.90
N GLY A 58 -1.89 15.72 -13.14
CA GLY A 58 -2.35 14.61 -13.97
C GLY A 58 -1.99 13.24 -13.38
N ILE A 59 -0.76 13.09 -12.89
CA ILE A 59 -0.29 11.84 -12.28
C ILE A 59 -1.06 11.52 -11.00
N MET A 60 -1.32 12.51 -10.14
CA MET A 60 -2.13 12.32 -8.94
C MET A 60 -3.57 11.90 -9.30
N GLY A 61 -4.15 12.47 -10.36
CA GLY A 61 -5.47 12.06 -10.87
C GLY A 61 -5.51 10.60 -11.30
N ILE A 62 -4.49 10.13 -12.03
CA ILE A 62 -4.36 8.73 -12.44
C ILE A 62 -4.19 7.83 -11.20
N GLN A 63 -3.33 8.20 -10.26
CA GLN A 63 -3.11 7.45 -9.01
C GLN A 63 -4.42 7.29 -8.22
N MET A 64 -5.20 8.36 -8.06
CA MET A 64 -6.50 8.36 -7.38
C MET A 64 -7.52 7.47 -8.12
N ALA A 65 -7.60 7.58 -9.44
CA ALA A 65 -8.51 6.77 -10.26
C ALA A 65 -8.20 5.26 -10.12
N THR A 66 -6.92 4.88 -10.23
CA THR A 66 -6.49 3.49 -10.05
C THR A 66 -6.77 2.99 -8.63
N ALA A 67 -6.55 3.83 -7.61
CA ALA A 67 -6.85 3.49 -6.22
C ALA A 67 -8.35 3.21 -6.02
N TYR A 68 -9.24 4.04 -6.58
CA TYR A 68 -10.69 3.85 -6.47
C TYR A 68 -11.19 2.62 -7.22
N VAL A 69 -10.62 2.34 -8.40
CA VAL A 69 -10.86 1.08 -9.12
C VAL A 69 -10.47 -0.11 -8.22
N GLY A 70 -9.28 -0.09 -7.64
CA GLY A 70 -8.84 -1.09 -6.66
C GLY A 70 -9.82 -1.26 -5.49
N SER A 71 -10.19 -0.16 -4.83
CA SER A 71 -11.13 -0.17 -3.70
C SER A 71 -12.53 -0.67 -4.07
N THR A 72 -12.93 -0.58 -5.35
CA THR A 72 -14.22 -1.08 -5.83
C THR A 72 -14.17 -2.59 -6.07
N PHE A 73 -13.08 -3.11 -6.63
CA PHE A 73 -12.97 -4.52 -7.00
C PHE A 73 -12.39 -5.42 -5.90
N VAL A 74 -11.53 -4.90 -5.03
CA VAL A 74 -10.88 -5.66 -3.95
C VAL A 74 -11.89 -6.23 -2.94
N PRO A 75 -12.87 -5.48 -2.41
CA PRO A 75 -13.83 -6.02 -1.44
C PRO A 75 -14.74 -7.12 -2.02
N PRO A 76 -15.35 -6.98 -3.22
CA PRO A 76 -16.10 -8.07 -3.85
C PRO A 76 -15.25 -9.31 -4.11
N LEU A 77 -14.00 -9.13 -4.55
CA LEU A 77 -13.08 -10.24 -4.80
C LEU A 77 -12.77 -10.99 -3.50
N PHE A 78 -12.43 -10.27 -2.41
CA PHE A 78 -12.26 -10.88 -1.09
C PHE A 78 -13.54 -11.56 -0.60
N GLY A 79 -14.70 -10.93 -0.76
CA GLY A 79 -16.00 -11.48 -0.39
C GLY A 79 -16.35 -12.77 -1.15
N MET A 80 -15.92 -12.89 -2.40
CA MET A 80 -16.07 -14.13 -3.16
C MET A 80 -15.13 -15.23 -2.65
N LEU A 81 -13.85 -14.91 -2.37
CA LEU A 81 -12.89 -15.88 -1.83
C LEU A 81 -13.27 -16.36 -0.41
N SER A 82 -13.76 -15.45 0.44
CA SER A 82 -14.11 -15.77 1.82
C SER A 82 -15.31 -16.71 1.94
N LYS A 83 -16.17 -16.80 0.91
CA LYS A 83 -17.25 -17.80 0.86
C LYS A 83 -16.74 -19.24 0.81
N PHE A 84 -15.60 -19.48 0.16
CA PHE A 84 -15.05 -20.83 -0.02
C PHE A 84 -14.11 -21.22 1.13
N SER A 85 -13.29 -20.29 1.62
CA SER A 85 -12.23 -20.56 2.62
C SER A 85 -12.55 -20.01 4.02
N GLY A 86 -13.67 -19.34 4.21
CA GLY A 86 -14.01 -18.63 5.43
C GLY A 86 -13.16 -17.36 5.64
N PHE A 87 -13.22 -16.80 6.86
CA PHE A 87 -12.51 -15.56 7.19
C PHE A 87 -11.00 -15.73 7.43
N GLY A 88 -10.53 -16.98 7.54
CA GLY A 88 -9.11 -17.29 7.76
C GLY A 88 -8.18 -16.89 6.61
N ILE A 89 -8.73 -16.59 5.43
CA ILE A 89 -7.96 -16.11 4.27
C ILE A 89 -7.61 -14.62 4.32
N LEU A 90 -8.22 -13.85 5.24
CA LEU A 90 -7.98 -12.43 5.43
C LEU A 90 -6.49 -12.06 5.57
N PRO A 91 -5.71 -12.66 6.50
CA PRO A 91 -4.29 -12.30 6.66
C PRO A 91 -3.48 -12.57 5.38
N ALA A 92 -3.73 -13.70 4.71
CA ALA A 92 -3.04 -14.04 3.46
C ALA A 92 -3.39 -13.04 2.34
N PHE A 93 -4.67 -12.67 2.22
CA PHE A 93 -5.14 -11.69 1.25
C PHE A 93 -4.51 -10.31 1.46
N LEU A 94 -4.47 -9.82 2.70
CA LEU A 94 -3.83 -8.55 3.05
C LEU A 94 -2.32 -8.58 2.82
N LEU A 95 -1.66 -9.71 3.11
CA LEU A 95 -0.23 -9.89 2.86
C LEU A 95 0.10 -9.74 1.36
N ILE A 96 -0.69 -10.36 0.49
CA ILE A 96 -0.51 -10.26 -0.98
C ILE A 96 -0.61 -8.80 -1.44
N LEU A 97 -1.64 -8.07 -0.98
CA LEU A 97 -1.81 -6.65 -1.31
C LEU A 97 -0.65 -5.79 -0.79
N LEU A 98 -0.15 -6.06 0.42
CA LEU A 98 1.00 -5.35 1.00
C LEU A 98 2.28 -5.63 0.23
N ILE A 99 2.55 -6.88 -0.14
CA ILE A 99 3.72 -7.24 -0.95
C ILE A 99 3.65 -6.53 -2.30
N LEU A 100 2.50 -6.55 -2.96
CA LEU A 100 2.29 -5.83 -4.22
C LEU A 100 2.59 -4.33 -4.06
N MET A 101 2.12 -3.72 -2.96
CA MET A 101 2.38 -2.32 -2.63
C MET A 101 3.87 -2.04 -2.40
N VAL A 102 4.58 -2.91 -1.69
CA VAL A 102 6.03 -2.77 -1.44
C VAL A 102 6.82 -2.86 -2.73
N VAL A 103 6.55 -3.89 -3.54
CA VAL A 103 7.25 -4.12 -4.82
C VAL A 103 7.04 -2.94 -5.78
N THR A 104 5.81 -2.48 -5.94
CA THR A 104 5.51 -1.34 -6.82
C THR A 104 6.14 -0.05 -6.31
N SER A 105 6.03 0.25 -5.01
CA SER A 105 6.65 1.43 -4.40
C SER A 105 8.19 1.42 -4.53
N GLU A 106 8.81 0.24 -4.43
CA GLU A 106 10.23 0.04 -4.68
C GLU A 106 10.64 0.29 -6.11
N ARG A 107 9.89 -0.28 -7.05
CA ARG A 107 10.16 -0.12 -8.48
C ARG A 107 10.08 1.35 -8.87
N VAL A 108 9.05 2.07 -8.42
CA VAL A 108 8.92 3.51 -8.68
C VAL A 108 10.08 4.28 -8.06
N SER A 109 10.48 3.95 -6.82
CA SER A 109 11.59 4.63 -6.16
C SER A 109 12.93 4.37 -6.85
N LYS A 110 13.17 3.14 -7.34
CA LYS A 110 14.37 2.80 -8.14
C LYS A 110 14.38 3.54 -9.47
N VAL A 111 13.27 3.53 -10.22
CA VAL A 111 13.16 4.22 -11.51
C VAL A 111 13.34 5.74 -11.35
N CYS A 112 12.73 6.36 -10.33
CA CYS A 112 12.94 7.79 -10.06
C CYS A 112 14.37 8.11 -9.58
N SER A 113 15.02 7.21 -8.84
CA SER A 113 16.42 7.39 -8.41
C SER A 113 17.39 7.26 -9.60
N ASP A 114 17.11 6.35 -10.52
CA ASP A 114 17.91 6.13 -11.72
C ASP A 114 17.76 7.30 -12.72
N ASN A 115 16.55 7.86 -12.82
CA ASN A 115 16.28 9.08 -13.60
C ASN A 115 17.00 10.33 -13.04
N LYS A 116 17.43 10.31 -11.77
CA LYS A 116 18.24 11.39 -11.18
C LYS A 116 19.68 11.42 -11.72
N ASN A 117 20.16 10.30 -12.29
CA ASN A 117 21.42 10.23 -13.04
C ASN A 117 21.27 10.64 -14.52
N ILE A 118 20.05 10.95 -14.97
CA ILE A 118 19.72 11.44 -16.32
C ILE A 118 18.98 12.79 -16.19
N LYS A 119 19.39 13.66 -15.27
CA LYS A 119 18.97 15.06 -15.20
C LYS A 119 20.11 15.97 -14.74
N VAL A 120 21.29 15.76 -15.31
CA VAL A 120 22.36 16.76 -15.39
C VAL A 120 22.54 17.11 -16.86
N GLU A 121 21.53 17.73 -17.46
CA GLU A 121 21.64 18.56 -18.67
C GLU A 121 20.24 19.11 -18.99
N CYS A 122 20.00 20.33 -18.48
CA CYS A 122 19.23 21.44 -19.05
C CYS A 122 19.17 22.55 -17.99
#